data_AF-A0A0G1BBS2-F1
#
_entry.id   AF-A0A0G1BBS2-F1
#
_cell.length_a   1.000
_cell.length_b   1.000
_cell.length_c   1.000
_cell.angle_alpha   90.00
_cell.angle_beta   90.00
_cell.angle_gamma   90.00
#
_symmetry.space_group_name_H-M   'P 1'
#
loop_
_entity.id
_entity.type
_entity.pdbx_description
1 polymer ?
#
loop_
_entity_poly.entity_id
_entity_poly.type
_entity_poly.pdbx_seq_one_letter_code
_entity_poly.pdbx_strand_id
1 'polypeptide(L)'
;MLAKLKEKIKSYENDIITASVIILVGLISFGLGRLSVLLGKKEPIRIETAPAAVSEVGAPTFGAPTSDKYVASQQGAKYHFPWCPGAQSIKEENKIWFSSKEEAEKAGYKPAANCKGL
;
A
#
# COMPACT_ATOMS: atom_id res chain seq x y z
N MET A 1 44.59 32.20 -11.87
CA MET A 1 44.22 30.94 -11.17
C MET A 1 43.39 29.99 -12.02
N LEU A 2 42.45 30.49 -12.84
CA LEU A 2 41.56 29.66 -13.68
C LEU A 2 42.29 28.78 -14.71
N ALA A 3 43.38 29.26 -15.33
CA ALA A 3 44.13 28.49 -16.33
C ALA A 3 44.81 27.23 -15.75
N LYS A 4 45.41 27.34 -14.55
CA LYS A 4 46.03 26.19 -13.86
C LYS A 4 45.00 25.19 -13.35
N LEU A 5 43.80 25.66 -13.01
CA LEU A 5 42.69 24.80 -12.62
C LEU A 5 42.16 23.98 -13.81
N LYS A 6 42.08 24.61 -15.00
CA LYS A 6 41.63 23.97 -16.24
C LYS A 6 42.56 22.85 -16.70
N GLU A 7 43.89 23.04 -16.61
CA GLU A 7 44.85 21.99 -16.92
C GLU A 7 44.78 20.81 -15.95
N LYS A 8 44.64 21.09 -14.64
CA LYS A 8 44.45 20.02 -13.65
C LYS A 8 43.16 19.24 -13.91
N ILE A 9 42.05 19.91 -14.22
CA ILE A 9 40.77 19.25 -14.52
C ILE A 9 40.90 18.35 -15.76
N LYS A 10 41.61 18.81 -16.80
CA LYS A 10 41.84 18.04 -18.03
C LYS A 10 42.68 16.77 -17.80
N SER A 11 43.59 16.82 -16.84
CA SER A 11 44.42 15.65 -16.48
C SER A 11 43.65 14.56 -15.72
N TYR A 12 42.49 14.88 -15.12
CA TYR A 12 41.65 13.96 -14.35
C TYR A 12 40.23 13.84 -14.92
N GLU A 13 40.06 14.14 -16.22
CA GLU A 13 38.75 14.26 -16.85
C GLU A 13 37.89 12.99 -16.65
N ASN A 14 38.46 11.81 -16.85
CA ASN A 14 37.75 10.53 -16.69
C ASN A 14 37.39 10.23 -15.21
N ASP A 15 38.28 10.55 -14.27
CA ASP A 15 38.01 10.36 -12.84
C ASP A 15 36.93 11.32 -12.35
N ILE A 16 36.95 12.56 -12.84
CA ILE A 16 35.93 13.57 -12.55
C ILE A 16 34.59 13.16 -13.16
N ILE A 17 34.57 12.64 -14.39
CA ILE A 17 33.35 12.11 -15.01
C ILE A 17 32.81 10.95 -14.19
N THR A 18 33.65 9.99 -13.81
CA THR A 18 33.24 8.82 -13.02
C THR A 18 32.68 9.24 -11.65
N ALA A 19 33.37 10.13 -10.95
CA ALA A 19 32.90 10.69 -9.69
C ALA A 19 31.58 11.45 -9.87
N SER A 20 31.44 12.24 -10.93
CA SER A 20 30.21 12.97 -11.23
C SER A 20 29.03 12.02 -11.47
N VAL A 21 29.23 10.92 -12.21
CA VAL A 21 28.20 9.91 -12.47
C VAL A 21 27.75 9.25 -11.17
N ILE A 22 28.68 8.86 -10.30
CA ILE A 22 28.36 8.27 -9.00
C ILE A 22 27.52 9.24 -8.15
N ILE A 23 27.90 10.51 -8.11
CA ILE A 23 27.16 11.56 -7.40
C ILE A 23 25.76 11.72 -8.01
N LEU A 24 25.65 11.77 -9.33
CA LEU A 24 24.39 11.97 -10.04
C LEU A 24 23.43 10.81 -9.82
N VAL A 25 23.92 9.57 -9.89
CA VAL A 25 23.15 8.36 -9.56
C VAL A 25 22.67 8.41 -8.10
N GLY A 26 23.55 8.79 -7.17
CA GLY A 26 23.20 8.94 -5.75
C GLY A 26 22.09 9.98 -5.52
N LEU A 27 22.18 11.14 -6.18
CA LEU A 27 21.17 12.19 -6.10
C LEU A 27 19.83 11.76 -6.69
N ILE A 28 19.84 11.02 -7.80
CA ILE A 28 18.62 10.48 -8.42
C ILE A 28 17.95 9.47 -7.47
N SER A 29 18.71 8.50 -6.95
CA SER A 29 18.17 7.51 -6.00
C SER A 29 17.63 8.16 -4.73
N PHE A 30 18.33 9.15 -4.18
CA PHE A 30 17.87 9.92 -3.02
C PHE A 30 16.61 10.72 -3.32
N GLY A 31 16.55 11.37 -4.50
CA GLY A 31 15.38 12.12 -4.96
C GLY A 31 14.13 11.24 -5.10
N LEU A 32 14.29 10.06 -5.71
CA LEU A 32 13.21 9.09 -5.84
C LEU A 32 12.75 8.54 -4.47
N GLY A 33 13.70 8.25 -3.57
CA GLY A 33 13.39 7.84 -2.19
C GLY A 33 12.61 8.92 -1.42
N ARG A 34 13.01 10.19 -1.54
CA ARG A 34 12.28 11.31 -0.93
C ARG A 34 10.90 11.52 -1.54
N LEU A 35 10.75 11.33 -2.85
CA LEU A 35 9.45 11.42 -3.53
C LEU A 35 8.48 10.33 -3.06
N SER A 36 8.98 9.11 -2.83
CA SER A 36 8.17 7.99 -2.32
C SER A 36 7.54 8.30 -0.95
N VAL A 37 8.27 8.98 -0.06
CA VAL A 37 7.76 9.40 1.26
C VAL A 37 6.64 10.44 1.16
N LEU A 38 6.66 11.30 0.14
CA LEU A 38 5.62 12.31 -0.08
C LEU A 38 4.32 11.70 -0.60
N LEU A 39 4.39 10.66 -1.43
CA LEU A 39 3.21 9.90 -1.88
C LEU A 39 2.62 9.00 -0.77
N GLY A 40 3.44 8.63 0.22
CA GLY A 40 3.04 7.80 1.36
C GLY A 40 2.21 8.51 2.43
N LYS A 41 2.08 9.84 2.38
CA LYS A 41 1.12 10.59 3.23
C LYS A 41 -0.30 10.42 2.70
N LYS A 42 -0.84 9.19 2.77
CA LYS A 42 -2.28 9.00 2.86
C LYS A 42 -2.71 9.64 4.17
N GLU A 43 -3.43 10.74 4.07
CA GLU A 43 -4.01 11.41 5.21
C GLU A 43 -4.83 10.37 6.00
N PRO A 44 -4.58 10.20 7.31
CA PRO A 44 -5.49 9.43 8.12
C PRO A 44 -6.86 10.10 7.99
N ILE A 45 -7.87 9.32 7.59
CA ILE A 45 -9.27 9.76 7.55
C ILE A 45 -9.58 10.39 8.92
N ARG A 46 -9.62 11.71 8.95
CA ARG A 46 -9.97 12.50 10.12
C ARG A 46 -11.48 12.67 10.06
N ILE A 47 -12.18 11.86 10.83
CA ILE A 47 -13.63 11.98 11.00
C ILE A 47 -13.84 13.26 11.83
N GLU A 48 -14.02 14.40 11.15
CA GLU A 48 -14.68 15.55 11.76
C GLU A 48 -16.18 15.23 11.83
N THR A 49 -16.57 14.67 12.97
CA THR A 49 -17.96 14.66 13.41
C THR A 49 -18.45 16.11 13.45
N ALA A 50 -19.22 16.50 12.43
CA ALA A 50 -20.17 17.59 12.56
C ALA A 50 -21.12 17.26 13.73
N PRO A 51 -21.47 18.22 14.60
CA PRO A 51 -22.33 17.94 15.73
C PRO A 51 -23.76 17.79 15.23
N ALA A 52 -24.11 16.58 14.80
CA ALA A 52 -25.50 16.14 14.83
C ALA A 52 -25.80 15.70 16.26
N ALA A 53 -26.35 16.63 17.04
CA ALA A 53 -27.08 16.32 18.26
C ALA A 53 -28.13 15.25 17.91
N VAL A 54 -28.05 14.05 18.48
CA VAL A 54 -28.76 13.65 19.71
C VAL A 54 -28.73 12.12 19.94
N SER A 55 -28.49 11.79 21.21
CA SER A 55 -29.02 10.67 22.00
C SER A 55 -28.51 9.23 21.79
N GLU A 56 -27.52 8.92 22.63
CA GLU A 56 -27.36 7.73 23.50
C GLU A 56 -28.33 6.56 23.31
N VAL A 57 -27.78 5.35 23.09
CA VAL A 57 -27.88 4.21 24.05
C VAL A 57 -26.68 3.25 23.85
N GLY A 58 -25.87 3.08 24.90
CA GLY A 58 -25.28 1.79 25.32
C GLY A 58 -24.18 1.11 24.48
N ALA A 59 -22.93 1.21 24.96
CA ALA A 59 -21.83 0.28 24.64
C ALA A 59 -22.10 -1.13 25.26
N PRO A 60 -21.49 -2.27 24.81
CA PRO A 60 -20.11 -2.37 24.32
C PRO A 60 -19.88 -3.14 23.00
N THR A 61 -18.84 -2.71 22.30
CA THR A 61 -17.84 -3.53 21.59
C THR A 61 -18.33 -4.72 20.75
N PHE A 62 -18.43 -4.53 19.44
CA PHE A 62 -17.83 -5.47 18.49
C PHE A 62 -17.40 -4.64 17.27
N GLY A 63 -16.08 -4.55 17.05
CA GLY A 63 -15.52 -3.81 15.93
C GLY A 63 -16.11 -4.34 14.63
N ALA A 64 -16.89 -3.50 13.96
CA ALA A 64 -17.18 -3.69 12.55
C ALA A 64 -15.83 -3.57 11.82
N PRO A 65 -15.28 -4.67 11.27
CA PRO A 65 -14.11 -4.56 10.45
C PRO A 65 -14.55 -3.82 9.19
N THR A 66 -13.84 -2.75 8.85
CA THR A 66 -13.92 -2.03 7.58
C THR A 66 -13.99 -3.06 6.45
N SER A 67 -15.20 -3.31 5.96
CA SER A 67 -15.59 -4.51 5.21
C SER A 67 -15.44 -4.32 3.71
N ASP A 68 -14.41 -3.60 3.27
CA ASP A 68 -14.34 -3.15 1.87
C ASP A 68 -13.38 -3.97 1.03
N LYS A 69 -12.94 -5.14 1.51
CA LYS A 69 -12.19 -6.10 0.69
C LYS A 69 -12.62 -7.54 1.00
N TYR A 70 -13.19 -8.21 0.02
CA TYR A 70 -13.48 -9.64 0.08
C TYR A 70 -12.17 -10.39 -0.20
N VAL A 71 -11.93 -11.50 0.49
CA VAL A 71 -10.74 -12.31 0.32
C VAL A 71 -11.11 -13.72 -0.10
N ALA A 72 -10.48 -14.20 -1.16
CA ALA A 72 -10.58 -15.57 -1.62
C ALA A 72 -9.21 -16.24 -1.62
N SER A 73 -9.21 -17.57 -1.73
CA SER A 73 -7.98 -18.34 -1.95
C SER A 73 -7.82 -18.61 -3.45
N GLN A 74 -6.61 -18.44 -4.00
CA GLN A 74 -6.27 -18.89 -5.36
C GLN A 74 -6.56 -20.39 -5.56
N GLN A 75 -6.42 -21.18 -4.50
CA GLN A 75 -6.68 -22.62 -4.50
C GLN A 75 -8.14 -22.96 -4.16
N GLY A 76 -8.89 -21.98 -3.67
CA GLY A 76 -10.29 -22.14 -3.29
C GLY A 76 -11.23 -21.61 -4.36
N ALA A 77 -12.52 -21.92 -4.22
CA ALA A 77 -13.57 -21.36 -5.06
C ALA A 77 -14.54 -20.48 -4.25
N LYS A 78 -14.13 -20.04 -3.05
CA LYS A 78 -15.00 -19.31 -2.12
C LYS A 78 -14.35 -18.02 -1.67
N TYR A 79 -15.15 -16.97 -1.58
CA TYR A 79 -14.75 -15.68 -1.02
C TYR A 79 -15.33 -15.50 0.40
N HIS A 80 -14.57 -14.81 1.24
CA HIS A 80 -14.81 -14.60 2.66
C HIS A 80 -14.57 -13.13 3.00
N PHE A 81 -15.00 -12.70 4.18
CA PHE A 81 -14.50 -11.45 4.74
C PHE A 81 -13.13 -11.63 5.41
N PRO A 82 -12.32 -10.55 5.58
CA PRO A 82 -10.98 -10.63 6.15
C PRO A 82 -10.95 -11.12 7.60
N TRP A 83 -12.06 -10.90 8.32
CA TRP A 83 -12.24 -11.29 9.71
C TRP A 83 -12.73 -12.74 9.87
N CYS A 84 -13.10 -13.42 8.79
CA CYS A 84 -13.61 -14.78 8.88
C CYS A 84 -12.49 -15.80 9.13
N PRO A 85 -12.77 -16.87 9.89
CA PRO A 85 -11.78 -17.91 10.19
C PRO A 85 -11.25 -18.60 8.92
N GLY A 86 -12.12 -18.70 7.90
CA GLY A 86 -11.73 -19.19 6.57
C GLY A 86 -10.68 -18.30 5.89
N ALA A 87 -10.75 -16.98 6.05
CA ALA A 87 -9.79 -16.03 5.50
C ALA A 87 -8.44 -16.05 6.22
N GLN A 88 -8.47 -16.19 7.55
CA GLN A 88 -7.26 -16.23 8.38
C GLN A 88 -6.43 -17.50 8.12
N SER A 89 -7.09 -18.60 7.76
CA SER A 89 -6.44 -19.89 7.46
C SER A 89 -5.81 -19.96 6.06
N ILE A 90 -6.07 -18.98 5.19
CA ILE A 90 -5.47 -18.93 3.84
C ILE A 90 -4.04 -18.43 3.97
N LYS A 91 -3.10 -19.14 3.33
CA LYS A 91 -1.70 -18.69 3.22
C LYS A 91 -1.64 -17.37 2.47
N GLU A 92 -0.78 -16.45 2.90
CA GLU A 92 -0.67 -15.12 2.29
C GLU A 92 -0.39 -15.16 0.79
N GLU A 93 0.42 -16.12 0.35
CA GLU A 93 0.74 -16.39 -1.06
C GLU A 93 -0.49 -16.72 -1.91
N ASN A 94 -1.54 -17.27 -1.30
CA ASN A 94 -2.76 -17.69 -1.97
C ASN A 94 -3.92 -16.71 -1.76
N LYS A 95 -3.74 -15.58 -1.07
CA LYS A 95 -4.83 -14.62 -0.83
C LYS A 95 -5.07 -13.75 -2.07
N ILE A 96 -6.29 -13.76 -2.58
CA ILE A 96 -6.79 -12.83 -3.60
C ILE A 96 -7.74 -11.87 -2.91
N TRP A 97 -7.60 -10.57 -3.18
CA TRP A 97 -8.47 -9.54 -2.65
C TRP A 97 -9.35 -8.98 -3.75
N PHE A 98 -10.65 -8.93 -3.49
CA PHE A 98 -11.65 -8.36 -4.37
C PHE A 98 -12.25 -7.12 -3.74
N SER A 99 -12.51 -6.13 -4.59
CA SER A 99 -13.05 -4.83 -4.17
C SER A 99 -14.55 -4.88 -3.96
N SER A 100 -15.23 -5.86 -4.57
CA SER A 100 -16.67 -6.09 -4.39
C SER A 100 -17.05 -7.57 -4.53
N LYS A 101 -18.24 -7.91 -4.02
CA LYS A 101 -18.84 -9.25 -4.17
C LYS A 101 -19.09 -9.60 -5.63
N GLU A 102 -19.53 -8.63 -6.44
CA GLU A 102 -19.79 -8.87 -7.87
C GLU A 102 -18.50 -9.20 -8.63
N GLU A 103 -17.37 -8.64 -8.20
CA GLU A 103 -16.05 -8.91 -8.79
C GLU A 103 -15.59 -10.34 -8.46
N ALA A 104 -15.80 -10.78 -7.22
CA ALA A 104 -15.52 -12.15 -6.80
C ALA A 104 -16.42 -13.17 -7.52
N GLU A 105 -17.72 -12.88 -7.64
CA GLU A 105 -18.67 -13.74 -8.36
C GLU A 105 -18.38 -13.81 -9.86
N LYS A 106 -18.03 -12.68 -10.49
CA LYS A 106 -17.62 -12.63 -11.90
C LYS A 106 -16.32 -13.40 -12.15
N ALA A 107 -15.43 -13.43 -11.16
CA ALA A 107 -14.22 -14.25 -11.17
C ALA A 107 -14.49 -15.75 -10.86
N GLY A 108 -15.75 -16.13 -10.62
CA GLY A 108 -16.18 -17.51 -10.40
C GLY A 108 -16.13 -17.98 -8.94
N TYR A 109 -15.93 -17.06 -7.99
CA TYR A 109 -15.88 -17.38 -6.57
C TYR A 109 -17.28 -17.29 -5.95
N LYS A 110 -17.62 -18.27 -5.11
CA LYS A 110 -18.91 -18.35 -4.42
C LYS A 110 -18.85 -17.78 -3.00
N PRO A 111 -19.98 -17.31 -2.46
CA PRO A 111 -20.05 -16.89 -1.07
C PRO A 111 -19.74 -18.05 -0.13
N ALA A 112 -18.91 -17.80 0.88
CA ALA A 112 -18.63 -18.79 1.90
C ALA A 112 -19.73 -18.88 2.96
N ALA A 113 -20.39 -20.04 3.05
CA ALA A 113 -21.42 -20.31 4.05
C ALA A 113 -20.91 -20.24 5.51
N ASN A 114 -19.61 -20.42 5.70
CA ASN A 114 -18.91 -20.38 6.99
C ASN A 114 -18.51 -18.96 7.42
N CYS A 115 -19.01 -17.94 6.73
CA CYS A 115 -18.82 -16.54 7.09
C CYS A 115 -20.19 -15.89 7.39
N LYS A 116 -20.38 -15.39 8.61
CA LYS A 116 -21.67 -14.86 9.07
C LYS A 116 -21.88 -13.45 8.46
N GLY A 117 -22.85 -13.31 7.56
CA GLY A 117 -23.23 -12.00 6.98
C GLY A 117 -22.71 -11.74 5.56
N LEU A 118 -22.48 -12.79 4.77
CA LEU A 118 -21.94 -12.75 3.41
C LEU A 118 -23.01 -13.18 2.39
#